data_AF-A0A6C0NDR4-F1
#
_entry.id   AF-A0A6C0NDR4-F1
#
_cell.length_a   1.000
_cell.length_b   1.000
_cell.length_c   1.000
_cell.angle_alpha   90.00
_cell.angle_beta   90.00
_cell.angle_gamma   90.00
#
_symmetry.space_group_name_H-M   'P 1'
#
loop_
_entity.id
_entity.type
_entity.pdbx_description
1 polymer ?
#
loop_
_entity_poly.entity_id
_entity_poly.type
_entity_poly.pdbx_seq_one_letter_code
_entity_poly.pdbx_strand_id
1 'polypeptide(L)'
;MNHDLMAVYAASEIVELLTLCQELQSEKDGRERPAPGAYSRDEDAFAERIRSACGHALLLRRLLPVTTTLSAIGAEMERRGEISVLPGEDYAQKALARLTVQYLSTGGNK
;
A
#
# COMPACT_ATOMS: atom_id res chain seq x y z
N MET A 1 10.13 -1.71 -17.85
CA MET A 1 9.92 -2.70 -16.77
C MET A 1 8.54 -2.43 -16.21
N ASN A 2 7.65 -3.42 -16.11
CA ASN A 2 6.27 -3.18 -15.65
C ASN A 2 6.28 -2.99 -14.12
N HIS A 3 6.15 -1.75 -13.66
CA HIS A 3 6.22 -1.39 -12.23
C HIS A 3 5.16 -2.11 -11.40
N ASP A 4 4.01 -2.42 -11.99
CA ASP A 4 2.93 -3.14 -11.32
C ASP A 4 3.31 -4.60 -11.08
N LEU A 5 3.99 -5.22 -12.05
CA LEU A 5 4.45 -6.60 -11.93
C LEU A 5 5.53 -6.72 -10.84
N MET A 6 6.44 -5.74 -10.75
CA MET A 6 7.45 -5.71 -9.68
C MET A 6 6.84 -5.51 -8.30
N ALA A 7 5.82 -4.65 -8.17
CA ALA A 7 5.09 -4.47 -6.92
C ALA A 7 4.38 -5.75 -6.48
N VAL A 8 3.85 -6.52 -7.43
CA VAL A 8 3.25 -7.83 -7.16
C VAL A 8 4.28 -8.82 -6.64
N TYR A 9 5.44 -8.95 -7.31
CA TYR A 9 6.50 -9.85 -6.86
C TYR A 9 7.04 -9.46 -5.48
N ALA A 10 7.38 -8.19 -5.27
CA ALA A 10 7.92 -7.73 -4.00
C ALA A 10 6.96 -7.99 -2.83
N ALA A 11 5.65 -7.76 -3.03
CA ALA A 11 4.66 -8.05 -1.99
C ALA A 11 4.53 -9.55 -1.71
N SER A 12 4.58 -10.41 -2.73
CA SER A 12 4.59 -11.86 -2.53
C SER A 12 5.82 -12.33 -1.77
N GLU A 13 7.02 -11.87 -2.17
CA GLU A 13 8.29 -12.20 -1.49
C GLU A 13 8.28 -11.76 -0.02
N ILE A 14 7.74 -10.57 0.28
CA ILE A 14 7.59 -10.09 1.66
C ILE A 14 6.66 -11.01 2.45
N VAL A 15 5.51 -11.39 1.89
CA VAL A 15 4.56 -12.29 2.58
C VAL A 15 5.16 -13.67 2.81
N GLU A 16 5.88 -14.21 1.83
CA GLU A 16 6.58 -15.49 1.95
C GLU A 16 7.64 -15.45 3.06
N LEU A 17 8.48 -14.41 3.08
CA LEU A 17 9.50 -14.24 4.11
C LEU A 17 8.89 -14.10 5.52
N LEU A 18 7.84 -13.30 5.65
CA LEU A 18 7.15 -13.11 6.93
C LEU A 18 6.47 -14.39 7.41
N THR A 19 5.93 -15.19 6.48
CA THR A 19 5.35 -16.50 6.79
C THR A 19 6.42 -17.45 7.31
N LEU A 20 7.57 -17.53 6.64
CA LEU A 20 8.71 -18.33 7.07
C LEU A 20 9.22 -17.88 8.46
N CYS A 21 9.30 -16.58 8.72
CA CYS A 21 9.65 -16.07 10.04
C CYS A 21 8.67 -16.56 11.12
N GLN A 22 7.38 -16.64 10.79
CA GLN A 22 6.39 -17.13 11.73
C GLN A 22 6.54 -18.63 12.02
N GLU A 23 6.79 -19.43 10.98
CA GLU A 23 7.04 -20.87 11.11
C GLU A 23 8.25 -21.13 12.02
N LEU A 24 9.38 -20.51 11.72
CA LEU A 24 10.62 -20.65 12.51
C LEU A 24 10.45 -20.24 13.97
N GLN A 25 9.71 -19.15 14.22
CA GLN A 25 9.46 -18.69 15.59
C GLN A 25 8.45 -19.59 16.32
N SER A 26 7.54 -20.23 15.60
CA SER A 26 6.59 -21.21 16.15
C SER A 26 7.29 -22.50 16.57
N GLU A 27 8.21 -23.00 15.73
CA GLU A 27 9.07 -24.13 16.06
C GLU A 27 9.93 -23.83 17.30
N LYS A 28 10.58 -22.67 17.32
CA LYS A 28 11.43 -22.24 18.44
C LYS A 28 10.66 -22.14 19.76
N ASP A 29 9.44 -21.61 19.73
CA ASP A 29 8.63 -21.40 20.93
C ASP A 29 7.83 -22.66 21.33
N GLY A 30 7.84 -23.72 20.50
CA GLY A 30 7.00 -24.90 20.69
C GLY A 30 5.51 -24.58 20.67
N ARG A 31 5.12 -23.50 19.99
CA ARG A 31 3.76 -22.98 19.94
C ARG A 31 3.27 -22.93 18.51
N GLU A 32 2.15 -23.59 18.24
CA GLU A 32 1.51 -23.54 16.93
C GLU A 32 0.91 -22.14 16.67
N ARG A 33 1.26 -21.53 15.54
CA ARG A 33 0.66 -20.29 15.05
C ARG A 33 0.08 -20.53 13.65
N PRO A 34 -1.23 -20.34 13.45
CA PRO A 34 -1.86 -20.49 12.13
C PRO A 34 -1.28 -19.52 11.10
N ALA A 35 -1.35 -19.89 9.82
CA ALA A 35 -0.81 -19.11 8.73
C ALA A 35 -1.30 -17.63 8.69
N PRO A 36 -0.47 -16.72 8.14
CA PRO A 36 -0.79 -15.42 7.58
C PRO A 36 -2.24 -15.00 7.33
N GLY A 37 -3.08 -14.71 8.32
CA GLY A 37 -4.49 -14.30 8.07
C GLY A 37 -5.54 -15.40 8.23
N ALA A 38 -5.16 -16.59 8.67
CA ALA A 38 -6.09 -17.51 9.30
C ALA A 38 -6.56 -16.92 10.64
N TYR A 39 -7.83 -17.14 10.98
CA TYR A 39 -8.36 -16.73 12.28
C TYR A 39 -7.73 -17.58 13.39
N SER A 40 -7.26 -16.92 14.44
CA SER A 40 -6.82 -17.56 15.68
C SER A 40 -7.47 -16.85 16.87
N ARG A 41 -8.05 -17.63 17.79
CA ARG A 41 -8.62 -17.08 19.03
C ARG A 41 -7.53 -16.64 20.00
N ASP A 42 -6.42 -17.38 20.04
CA ASP A 42 -5.31 -17.20 20.97
C ASP A 42 -4.10 -16.57 20.25
N GLU A 43 -4.37 -15.57 19.40
CA GLU A 43 -3.33 -14.83 18.67
C GLU A 43 -2.41 -14.11 19.67
N ASP A 44 -1.10 -14.32 19.54
CA ASP A 44 -0.10 -13.59 20.32
C ASP A 44 0.39 -12.33 19.57
N ALA A 45 1.05 -11.43 20.30
CA ALA A 45 1.53 -10.17 19.75
C ALA A 45 2.53 -10.34 18.58
N PHE A 46 3.22 -11.48 18.49
CA PHE A 46 4.11 -11.75 17.38
C PHE A 46 3.32 -12.14 16.12
N ALA A 47 2.38 -13.07 16.23
CA ALA A 47 1.47 -13.45 15.16
C ALA A 47 0.65 -12.26 14.64
N GLU A 48 0.13 -11.41 15.54
CA GLU A 48 -0.59 -10.19 15.17
C GLU A 48 0.28 -9.26 14.32
N ARG A 49 1.56 -9.05 14.71
CA ARG A 49 2.50 -8.21 13.96
C ARG A 49 2.81 -8.77 12.58
N ILE A 50 3.00 -10.09 12.47
CA ILE A 50 3.19 -10.76 11.17
C ILE A 50 1.96 -10.57 10.30
N ARG A 51 0.75 -10.81 10.82
CA ARG A 51 -0.51 -10.63 10.10
C ARG A 51 -0.69 -9.19 9.60
N SER A 52 -0.41 -8.20 10.45
CA SER A 52 -0.45 -6.79 10.07
C SER A 52 0.58 -6.45 8.98
N ALA A 53 1.82 -6.94 9.10
CA ALA A 53 2.85 -6.72 8.10
C ALA A 53 2.51 -7.34 6.73
N CYS A 54 1.98 -8.57 6.71
CA CYS A 54 1.45 -9.19 5.50
C CYS A 54 0.31 -8.36 4.89
N GLY A 55 -0.59 -7.85 5.73
CA GLY A 55 -1.66 -6.94 5.30
C GLY A 55 -1.13 -5.67 4.63
N HIS A 56 -0.10 -5.04 5.22
CA HIS A 56 0.54 -3.86 4.65
C HIS A 56 1.23 -4.15 3.31
N ALA A 57 1.94 -5.27 3.18
CA ALA A 57 2.57 -5.67 1.92
C ALA A 57 1.52 -5.82 0.79
N LEU A 58 0.40 -6.47 1.09
CA LEU A 58 -0.71 -6.63 0.15
C LEU A 58 -1.39 -5.30 -0.20
N LEU A 59 -1.48 -4.37 0.75
CA LEU A 59 -2.02 -3.03 0.51
C LEU A 59 -1.07 -2.22 -0.38
N LEU A 60 0.24 -2.23 -0.10
CA LEU A 60 1.26 -1.54 -0.90
C LEU A 60 1.25 -2.03 -2.34
N ARG A 61 1.10 -3.34 -2.57
CA ARG A 61 0.92 -3.93 -3.91
C ARG A 61 -0.19 -3.25 -4.71
N ARG A 62 -1.29 -2.89 -4.06
CA ARG A 62 -2.46 -2.27 -4.70
C ARG A 62 -2.27 -0.76 -4.87
N LEU A 63 -1.61 -0.11 -3.92
CA LEU A 63 -1.43 1.34 -3.93
C LEU A 63 -0.34 1.79 -4.90
N LEU A 64 0.73 1.02 -5.10
CA LEU A 64 1.83 1.40 -5.98
C LEU A 64 1.40 1.71 -7.45
N PRO A 65 0.59 0.88 -8.12
CA PRO A 65 0.05 1.19 -9.45
C PRO A 65 -0.80 2.46 -9.48
N VAL A 66 -1.62 2.66 -8.44
CA VAL A 66 -2.49 3.83 -8.29
C VAL A 66 -1.66 5.10 -8.15
N THR A 67 -0.65 5.08 -7.27
CA THR A 67 0.27 6.21 -7.08
C THR A 67 1.04 6.52 -8.37
N THR A 68 1.53 5.50 -9.07
CA THR A 68 2.24 5.69 -10.36
C THR A 68 1.34 6.36 -11.39
N THR A 69 0.09 5.91 -11.49
CA THR A 69 -0.91 6.48 -12.40
C THR A 69 -1.27 7.92 -11.99
N LEU A 70 -1.46 8.18 -10.70
CA LEU A 70 -1.72 9.53 -10.18
C LEU A 70 -0.55 10.49 -10.45
N SER A 71 0.70 10.03 -10.35
CA SER A 71 1.86 10.84 -10.70
C SER A 71 1.86 11.19 -12.19
N ALA A 72 1.53 10.23 -13.07
CA ALA A 72 1.41 10.49 -14.51
C ALA A 72 0.28 11.48 -14.82
N ILE A 73 -0.87 11.35 -14.14
CA ILE A 73 -1.97 12.32 -14.23
C ILE A 73 -1.48 13.69 -13.79
N GLY A 74 -0.78 13.81 -12.65
CA GLY A 74 -0.25 15.07 -12.16
C GLY A 74 0.71 15.74 -13.14
N ALA A 75 1.64 14.98 -13.72
CA ALA A 75 2.56 15.51 -14.74
C ALA A 75 1.80 16.08 -15.96
N GLU A 76 0.74 15.39 -16.39
CA GLU A 76 -0.12 15.86 -17.47
C GLU A 76 -0.96 17.08 -17.09
N MET A 77 -1.47 17.14 -15.85
CA MET A 77 -2.18 18.30 -15.32
C MET A 77 -1.28 19.54 -15.27
N GLU A 78 -0.01 19.38 -14.86
CA GLU A 78 0.95 20.49 -14.89
C GLU A 78 1.25 20.95 -16.31
N ARG A 79 1.42 20.01 -17.25
CA ARG A 79 1.61 20.33 -18.68
C ARG A 79 0.45 21.15 -19.26
N ARG A 80 -0.76 20.96 -18.73
CA ARG A 80 -1.97 21.72 -19.09
C ARG A 80 -2.16 23.01 -18.28
N GLY A 81 -1.30 23.28 -17.30
CA GLY A 81 -1.39 24.43 -16.40
C GLY A 81 -2.48 24.31 -15.34
N GLU A 82 -3.00 23.09 -15.09
CA GLU A 82 -4.07 22.85 -14.11
C GLU A 82 -3.54 22.79 -12.66
N ILE A 83 -2.27 22.44 -12.50
CA ILE A 83 -1.53 22.44 -11.22
C ILE A 83 -0.12 22.98 -11.45
N SER A 84 0.59 23.31 -10.37
CA SER A 84 2.02 23.62 -10.37
C SER A 84 2.72 22.80 -9.28
N VAL A 85 3.85 22.20 -9.63
CA VAL A 85 4.64 21.32 -8.78
C VAL A 85 6.04 21.90 -8.63
N LEU A 86 6.42 22.20 -7.38
CA LEU A 86 7.74 22.74 -7.04
C LEU A 86 8.76 21.61 -6.82
N PRO A 87 10.07 21.90 -6.87
CA PRO A 87 11.10 20.93 -6.51
C PRO A 87 10.86 20.32 -5.12
N GLY A 88 10.82 18.99 -5.05
CA GLY A 88 10.54 18.24 -3.82
C GLY A 88 9.05 17.96 -3.55
N GLU A 89 8.14 18.51 -4.36
CA GLU A 89 6.72 18.16 -4.29
C GLU A 89 6.41 16.92 -5.13
N ASP A 90 5.33 16.22 -4.76
CA ASP A 90 4.91 14.97 -5.40
C ASP A 90 3.71 15.20 -6.34
N TYR A 91 3.86 14.74 -7.59
CA TYR A 91 2.82 14.87 -8.61
C TYR A 91 1.53 14.15 -8.23
N ALA A 92 1.59 12.94 -7.64
CA ALA A 92 0.39 12.22 -7.25
C ALA A 92 -0.39 12.95 -6.15
N GLN A 93 0.30 13.53 -5.17
CA GLN A 93 -0.32 14.33 -4.12
C GLN A 93 -0.99 15.59 -4.67
N LYS A 94 -0.32 16.33 -5.56
CA LYS A 94 -0.89 17.55 -6.18
C LYS A 94 -2.08 17.23 -7.08
N ALA A 95 -1.99 16.16 -7.87
CA ALA A 95 -3.09 15.67 -8.68
C ALA A 95 -4.30 15.28 -7.81
N LEU A 96 -4.06 14.51 -6.75
CA LEU A 96 -5.12 14.08 -5.84
C LEU A 96 -5.80 15.26 -5.14
N ALA A 97 -5.02 16.24 -4.69
CA ALA A 97 -5.57 17.47 -4.11
C ALA A 97 -6.46 18.21 -5.11
N ARG A 98 -6.02 18.36 -6.37
CA ARG A 98 -6.79 19.03 -7.41
C ARG A 98 -8.08 18.27 -7.76
N LEU A 99 -8.01 16.96 -7.91
CA LEU A 99 -9.16 16.09 -8.17
C LEU A 99 -10.17 16.12 -7.02
N THR A 100 -9.69 16.16 -5.77
CA THR A 100 -10.54 16.30 -4.57
C THR A 100 -11.31 17.62 -4.63
N VAL A 101 -10.63 18.73 -4.96
CA VAL A 101 -11.31 20.01 -5.13
C VAL A 101 -12.34 19.94 -6.26
N GLN A 102 -11.99 19.37 -7.40
CA GLN A 102 -12.84 19.34 -8.59
C GLN A 102 -14.11 18.49 -8.43
N TYR A 103 -13.99 17.33 -7.79
CA TYR A 103 -15.05 16.31 -7.76
C TYR A 103 -15.70 16.11 -6.40
N LEU A 104 -14.99 16.44 -5.30
CA LEU A 104 -15.49 16.24 -3.93
C LEU A 104 -15.86 17.55 -3.23
N SER A 105 -15.50 18.72 -3.79
CA SER A 105 -16.05 19.98 -3.31
C SER A 105 -17.47 20.13 -3.80
N THR A 106 -18.42 19.56 -3.06
CA THR A 106 -19.82 19.91 -3.21
C THR A 106 -19.93 21.39 -2.88
N GLY A 107 -20.24 22.21 -3.90
CA GLY A 107 -20.66 23.59 -3.67
C GLY A 107 -21.76 23.58 -2.62
N GLY A 108 -21.72 24.56 -1.71
CA GLY A 108 -22.73 24.74 -0.68
C GLY A 108 -24.12 24.58 -1.30
N ASN A 109 -24.84 23.55 -0.86
CA ASN A 109 -26.28 23.55 -1.01
C ASN A 109 -26.80 24.66 -0.10
N LYS A 110 -27.42 25.64 -0.76
CA LYS A 110 -28.14 26.79 -0.23
C LYS A 110 -29.05 26.43 0.94
#